data_AF-A0A1B6HGM5-F1
#
_entry.id   AF-A0A1B6HGM5-F1
#
_cell.length_a   1.000
_cell.length_b   1.000
_cell.length_c   1.000
_cell.angle_alpha   90.00
_cell.angle_beta   90.00
_cell.angle_gamma   90.00
#
_symmetry.space_group_name_H-M   'P 1'
#
loop_
_entity.id
_entity.type
_entity.pdbx_description
1 polymer ?
#
loop_
_entity_poly.entity_id
_entity_poly.type
_entity_poly.pdbx_seq_one_letter_code
_entity_poly.pdbx_strand_id
1 'polypeptide(L)'
;MATAAEAAKTQNGASQWILRQNGSKEAQTLPALSHTPHRSVSQFRRALPQYLAALAKNLLLLDLGMVIAFPTIVIPPLLHAKDGLHFTITQASWFGSIVYFCQPLGSLTAAATLDVLGRKRAMVFLNIPFLCCWIALYFADTVTLLFVLSGIMGL
;
A
#
# COMPACT_ATOMS: atom_id res chain seq x y z
N MET A 1 16.64 68.88 -1.13
CA MET A 1 15.30 68.44 -0.69
C MET A 1 15.03 66.93 -0.87
N ALA A 2 15.91 66.16 -1.54
CA ALA A 2 15.72 64.70 -1.70
C ALA A 2 16.14 63.84 -0.49
N THR A 3 16.91 64.38 0.46
CA THR A 3 17.51 63.62 1.57
C THR A 3 16.56 63.32 2.74
N ALA A 4 15.49 64.11 2.94
CA ALA A 4 14.56 63.90 4.05
C ALA A 4 13.50 62.80 3.75
N ALA A 5 13.13 62.62 2.49
CA ALA A 5 12.15 61.61 2.07
C ALA A 5 12.73 60.18 2.11
N GLU A 6 14.02 60.02 1.83
CA GLU A 6 14.72 58.74 1.90
C GLU A 6 14.80 58.22 3.35
N ALA A 7 15.13 59.10 4.31
CA ALA A 7 15.25 58.76 5.73
C ALA A 7 13.92 58.28 6.33
N ALA A 8 12.80 58.88 5.93
CA ALA A 8 11.46 58.48 6.39
C ALA A 8 11.05 57.08 5.91
N LYS A 9 11.47 56.68 4.70
CA LYS A 9 11.17 55.36 4.14
C LYS A 9 11.95 54.26 4.86
N THR A 10 13.20 54.53 5.22
CA THR A 10 14.06 53.61 5.98
C THR A 10 13.56 53.42 7.41
N GLN A 11 13.07 54.48 8.05
CA GLN A 11 12.50 54.40 9.40
C GLN A 11 11.18 53.62 9.44
N ASN A 12 10.34 53.74 8.40
CA ASN A 12 9.08 52.99 8.31
C ASN A 12 9.31 51.50 7.96
N GLY A 13 10.32 51.21 7.13
CA GLY A 13 10.81 49.84 6.96
C GLY A 13 11.36 49.28 8.27
N ALA A 14 11.94 50.15 9.11
CA ALA A 14 12.53 49.76 10.36
C ALA A 14 11.50 49.32 11.42
N SER A 15 10.46 50.12 11.60
CA SER A 15 9.34 49.79 12.47
C SER A 15 8.60 48.53 12.02
N GLN A 16 8.46 48.30 10.72
CA GLN A 16 7.82 47.08 10.21
C GLN A 16 8.62 45.81 10.49
N TRP A 17 9.97 45.84 10.41
CA TRP A 17 10.75 44.66 10.78
C TRP A 17 10.67 44.36 12.28
N ILE A 18 10.59 45.40 13.13
CA ILE A 18 10.45 45.24 14.59
C ILE A 18 9.12 44.56 14.91
N LEU A 19 8.02 45.04 14.33
CA LEU A 19 6.68 44.48 14.57
C LEU A 19 6.58 43.02 14.08
N ARG A 20 7.22 42.70 12.94
CA ARG A 20 7.26 41.33 12.41
C ARG A 20 8.06 40.38 13.29
N GLN A 21 9.16 40.85 13.89
CA GLN A 21 9.95 40.06 14.85
C GLN A 21 9.23 39.92 16.20
N ASN A 22 8.53 40.94 16.67
CA ASN A 22 7.82 40.87 17.94
C ASN A 22 6.62 39.92 17.86
N GLY A 23 5.87 39.95 16.75
CA GLY A 23 4.76 39.01 16.53
C GLY A 23 5.21 37.55 16.35
N SER A 24 6.40 37.31 15.77
CA SER A 24 6.95 35.93 15.70
C SER A 24 7.41 35.44 17.07
N LYS A 25 7.95 36.33 17.91
CA LYS A 25 8.28 36.04 19.30
C LYS A 25 7.04 35.78 20.13
N GLU A 26 5.97 36.57 20.00
CA GLU A 26 4.69 36.33 20.70
C GLU A 26 4.05 34.99 20.30
N ALA A 27 4.12 34.61 19.02
CA ALA A 27 3.67 33.30 18.54
C ALA A 27 4.54 32.13 19.04
N GLN A 28 5.83 32.37 19.32
CA GLN A 28 6.74 31.39 19.93
C GLN A 28 6.65 31.37 21.46
N THR A 29 6.30 32.50 22.10
CA THR A 29 6.04 32.64 23.54
C THR A 29 4.59 32.34 23.91
N LEU A 30 3.82 31.72 23.02
CA LEU A 30 2.69 30.87 23.39
C LEU A 30 3.16 29.40 23.54
N PRO A 31 3.96 29.02 24.56
CA PRO A 31 4.24 27.64 24.83
C PRO A 31 3.06 27.04 25.62
N ALA A 32 2.64 25.85 25.20
CA ALA A 32 2.43 24.75 26.12
C ALA A 32 1.22 24.76 27.10
N LEU A 33 0.14 25.49 26.84
CA LEU A 33 -1.16 25.27 27.54
C LEU A 33 -2.13 24.31 26.82
N SER A 34 -1.59 23.41 26.01
CA SER A 34 -2.27 22.18 25.63
C SER A 34 -1.44 20.97 26.08
N HIS A 35 -1.20 20.86 27.39
CA HIS A 35 -0.98 19.55 27.99
C HIS A 35 -2.28 18.75 27.88
N THR A 36 -2.61 18.33 26.66
CA THR A 36 -3.46 17.17 26.47
C THR A 36 -2.74 16.04 27.21
N PRO A 37 -3.40 15.35 28.16
CA PRO A 37 -2.78 14.22 28.83
C PRO A 37 -2.47 13.22 27.72
N HIS A 38 -1.20 13.15 27.33
CA HIS A 38 -0.71 12.12 26.43
C HIS A 38 -0.81 10.83 27.23
N ARG A 39 -2.00 10.19 27.19
CA ARG A 39 -2.24 8.86 27.74
C ARG A 39 -1.06 8.02 27.26
N SER A 40 -0.21 7.64 28.21
CA SER A 40 0.92 6.75 28.00
C SER A 40 0.35 5.39 27.63
N VAL A 41 0.00 5.23 26.36
CA VAL A 41 -0.26 3.94 25.78
C VAL A 41 1.10 3.26 25.72
N SER A 42 1.21 2.14 26.42
CA SER A 42 2.42 1.30 26.49
C SER A 42 3.09 1.22 25.11
N GLN A 43 4.41 1.44 25.07
CA GLN A 43 5.23 1.37 23.85
C GLN A 43 4.97 0.06 23.08
N PHE A 44 4.69 -1.02 23.81
CA PHE A 44 4.33 -2.33 23.26
C PHE A 44 3.00 -2.29 22.48
N ARG A 45 1.99 -1.58 23.00
CA ARG A 45 0.67 -1.41 22.33
C ARG A 45 0.74 -0.49 21.11
N ARG A 46 1.78 0.37 21.01
CA ARG A 46 2.07 1.18 19.81
C ARG A 46 2.92 0.44 18.78
N ALA A 47 3.92 -0.33 19.22
CA ALA A 47 4.83 -1.07 18.34
C ALA A 47 4.18 -2.30 17.69
N LEU A 48 3.32 -3.02 18.41
CA LEU A 48 2.65 -4.23 17.93
C LEU A 48 1.85 -4.03 16.62
N PRO A 49 0.99 -3.00 16.46
CA PRO A 49 0.32 -2.76 15.18
C PRO A 49 1.29 -2.36 14.06
N GLN A 50 2.45 -1.79 14.40
CA GLN A 50 3.46 -1.37 13.44
C GLN A 50 4.24 -2.58 12.89
N TYR A 51 4.59 -3.50 13.79
CA TYR A 51 5.20 -4.79 13.43
C TYR A 51 4.22 -5.67 12.63
N LEU A 52 2.96 -5.76 13.05
CA LEU A 52 1.93 -6.47 12.29
C LEU A 52 1.71 -5.89 10.89
N ALA A 53 1.70 -4.55 10.76
CA ALA A 53 1.59 -3.93 9.45
C ALA A 53 2.81 -4.23 8.56
N ALA A 54 4.01 -4.25 9.13
CA ALA A 54 5.22 -4.64 8.40
C ALA A 54 5.18 -6.11 7.98
N LEU A 55 4.77 -7.01 8.87
CA LEU A 55 4.61 -8.44 8.57
C LEU A 55 3.58 -8.67 7.47
N ALA A 56 2.39 -8.08 7.60
CA ALA A 56 1.33 -8.18 6.60
C ALA A 56 1.78 -7.66 5.23
N LYS A 57 2.53 -6.56 5.20
CA LYS A 57 3.13 -6.05 3.96
C LYS A 57 4.09 -7.06 3.34
N ASN A 58 4.98 -7.66 4.14
CA ASN A 58 5.94 -8.63 3.63
C ASN A 58 5.26 -9.91 3.12
N LEU A 59 4.17 -10.34 3.76
CA LEU A 59 3.35 -11.47 3.27
C LEU A 59 2.73 -11.15 1.91
N LEU A 60 2.17 -9.95 1.72
CA LEU A 60 1.65 -9.53 0.42
C LEU A 60 2.74 -9.50 -0.67
N LEU A 61 3.96 -9.07 -0.33
CA LEU A 61 5.09 -9.13 -1.27
C LEU A 61 5.48 -10.57 -1.62
N LEU A 62 5.48 -11.46 -0.62
CA LEU A 62 5.73 -12.88 -0.82
C LEU A 62 4.66 -13.51 -1.73
N ASP A 63 3.39 -13.23 -1.46
CA ASP A 63 2.26 -13.69 -2.26
C ASP A 63 2.44 -13.29 -3.72
N LEU A 64 2.74 -12.02 -3.99
CA LEU A 64 3.05 -11.51 -5.33
C LEU A 64 4.17 -12.29 -6.02
N GLY A 65 5.25 -12.61 -5.29
CA GLY A 65 6.33 -13.44 -5.80
C GLY A 65 5.88 -14.86 -6.16
N MET A 66 5.02 -15.45 -5.31
CA MET A 66 4.46 -16.77 -5.56
C MET A 66 3.49 -16.79 -6.76
N VAL A 67 2.65 -15.75 -6.94
CA VAL A 67 1.76 -15.64 -8.11
C VAL A 67 2.56 -15.66 -9.42
N ILE A 68 3.68 -14.92 -9.46
CA ILE A 68 4.54 -14.86 -10.65
C ILE A 68 5.25 -16.19 -10.88
N ALA A 69 5.68 -16.88 -9.82
CA ALA A 69 6.36 -18.16 -9.91
C ALA A 69 5.41 -19.35 -10.20
N PHE A 70 4.12 -19.22 -9.87
CA PHE A 70 3.15 -20.30 -9.92
C PHE A 70 3.00 -20.96 -11.31
N PRO A 71 2.82 -20.21 -12.41
CA PRO A 71 2.75 -20.81 -13.76
C PRO A 71 4.00 -21.64 -14.09
N THR A 72 5.18 -21.19 -13.66
CA THR A 72 6.45 -21.91 -13.89
C THR A 72 6.49 -23.28 -13.21
N ILE A 73 5.84 -23.42 -12.04
CA ILE A 73 5.79 -24.67 -11.29
C ILE A 73 4.67 -25.58 -11.83
N VAL A 74 3.52 -25.01 -12.21
CA VAL A 74 2.33 -25.78 -12.57
C VAL A 74 2.33 -26.24 -14.03
N ILE A 75 2.93 -25.47 -14.96
CA ILE A 75 2.91 -25.79 -16.39
C ILE A 75 3.67 -27.09 -16.71
N PRO A 76 4.92 -27.32 -16.26
CA PRO A 76 5.68 -28.53 -16.63
C PRO A 76 4.98 -29.85 -16.30
N PRO A 77 4.42 -30.07 -15.09
CA PRO A 77 3.73 -31.32 -14.77
C PRO A 77 2.40 -31.45 -15.53
N LEU A 78 1.67 -30.36 -15.76
CA LEU A 78 0.40 -30.38 -16.50
C LEU A 78 0.59 -30.58 -18.01
N LEU A 79 1.74 -30.19 -18.57
CA LEU A 79 2.06 -30.37 -20.00
C LEU A 79 2.52 -31.81 -20.33
N HIS A 80 3.02 -32.55 -19.34
CA HIS A 80 3.52 -33.93 -19.51
C HIS A 80 2.61 -34.99 -18.87
N ALA A 81 1.46 -34.59 -18.32
CA ALA A 81 0.50 -35.50 -17.70
C ALA A 81 -0.13 -36.42 -18.76
N LYS A 82 0.06 -37.73 -18.61
CA LYS A 82 -0.55 -38.76 -19.49
C LYS A 82 -2.00 -39.08 -19.14
N ASP A 83 -2.37 -38.96 -17.85
CA ASP A 83 -3.71 -39.24 -17.34
C ASP A 83 -4.12 -38.12 -16.36
N GLY A 84 -5.37 -37.65 -16.46
CA GLY A 84 -5.91 -36.59 -15.59
C GLY A 84 -5.92 -35.20 -16.23
N LEU A 85 -5.47 -34.19 -15.46
CA LEU A 85 -5.50 -32.78 -15.86
C LEU A 85 -4.34 -32.45 -16.81
N HIS A 86 -4.64 -32.24 -18.10
CA HIS A 86 -3.63 -31.98 -19.13
C HIS A 86 -3.75 -30.57 -19.71
N PHE A 87 -2.62 -29.88 -19.85
CA PHE A 87 -2.54 -28.58 -20.52
C PHE A 87 -2.12 -28.72 -21.98
N THR A 88 -2.82 -28.04 -22.88
CA THR A 88 -2.29 -27.82 -24.24
C THR A 88 -1.25 -26.69 -24.20
N ILE A 89 -0.24 -26.72 -25.09
CA ILE A 89 0.78 -25.65 -25.23
C ILE A 89 0.12 -24.26 -25.33
N THR A 90 -0.94 -24.15 -26.13
CA THR A 90 -1.70 -22.89 -26.26
C THR A 90 -2.33 -22.45 -24.94
N GLN A 91 -2.91 -23.37 -24.17
CA GLN A 91 -3.54 -23.05 -22.89
C GLN A 91 -2.50 -22.65 -21.84
N ALA A 92 -1.34 -23.31 -21.79
CA ALA A 92 -0.24 -22.93 -20.90
C ALA A 92 0.27 -21.50 -21.18
N SER A 93 0.39 -21.13 -22.46
CA SER A 93 0.76 -19.76 -22.84
C SER A 93 -0.30 -18.74 -22.40
N TRP A 94 -1.57 -19.02 -22.66
CA TRP A 94 -2.67 -18.14 -22.25
C TRP A 94 -2.78 -18.01 -20.72
N PHE A 95 -2.49 -19.10 -20.02
CA PHE A 95 -2.51 -19.17 -18.56
C PHE A 95 -1.49 -18.20 -17.94
N GLY A 96 -0.25 -18.23 -18.44
CA GLY A 96 0.78 -17.29 -18.00
C GLY A 96 0.45 -15.83 -18.35
N SER A 97 -0.18 -15.57 -19.49
CA SER A 97 -0.51 -14.21 -19.95
C SER A 97 -1.67 -13.55 -19.18
N ILE A 98 -2.67 -14.33 -18.76
CA ILE A 98 -3.87 -13.77 -18.10
C ILE A 98 -3.52 -13.05 -16.80
N VAL A 99 -2.55 -13.59 -16.04
CA VAL A 99 -2.10 -13.01 -14.76
C VAL A 99 -1.58 -11.58 -14.97
N TYR A 100 -0.78 -11.37 -16.02
CA TYR A 100 -0.25 -10.04 -16.35
C TYR A 100 -1.33 -9.08 -16.85
N PHE A 101 -2.38 -9.59 -17.50
CA PHE A 101 -3.50 -8.77 -17.96
C PHE A 101 -4.41 -8.33 -16.81
N CYS A 102 -4.59 -9.20 -15.79
CA CYS A 102 -5.35 -8.88 -14.59
C CYS A 102 -4.59 -7.93 -13.65
N GLN A 103 -3.25 -8.00 -13.60
CA GLN A 103 -2.40 -7.18 -12.72
C GLN A 103 -2.74 -5.67 -12.67
N PRO A 104 -2.91 -4.94 -13.80
CA PRO A 104 -3.29 -3.54 -13.75
C PRO A 104 -4.70 -3.30 -13.19
N LEU A 105 -5.64 -4.21 -13.48
CA LEU A 105 -7.00 -4.16 -12.94
C LEU A 105 -6.97 -4.42 -11.43
N GLY A 106 -6.19 -5.39 -10.98
CA GLY A 106 -6.04 -5.71 -9.56
C GLY A 106 -5.33 -4.63 -8.75
N SER A 107 -4.36 -3.94 -9.36
CA SER A 107 -3.75 -2.76 -8.74
C SER A 107 -4.75 -1.63 -8.54
N LEU A 108 -5.65 -1.41 -9.52
CA LEU A 108 -6.66 -0.37 -9.46
C LEU A 108 -7.75 -0.68 -8.41
N THR A 109 -8.21 -1.93 -8.34
CA THR A 109 -9.18 -2.39 -7.33
C THR A 109 -8.57 -2.35 -5.93
N ALA A 110 -7.31 -2.76 -5.78
CA ALA A 110 -6.58 -2.69 -4.52
C ALA A 110 -6.41 -1.23 -4.06
N ALA A 111 -6.04 -0.32 -4.96
CA ALA A 111 -5.91 1.10 -4.67
C ALA A 111 -7.23 1.72 -4.20
N ALA A 112 -8.33 1.43 -4.89
CA ALA A 112 -9.66 1.88 -4.46
C ALA A 112 -10.03 1.32 -3.08
N THR A 113 -9.75 0.05 -2.81
CA THR A 113 -10.05 -0.60 -1.52
C THR A 113 -9.25 -0.01 -0.37
N LEU A 114 -7.99 0.39 -0.61
CA LEU A 114 -7.13 1.07 0.36
C LEU A 114 -7.71 2.43 0.80
N ASP A 115 -8.36 3.16 -0.11
CA ASP A 115 -8.97 4.45 0.17
C ASP A 115 -10.22 4.33 1.05
N VAL A 116 -11.02 3.25 0.90
CA VAL A 116 -12.26 3.06 1.66
C VAL A 116 -12.04 2.49 3.07
N LEU A 117 -11.06 1.58 3.23
CA LEU A 117 -10.99 0.72 4.42
C LEU A 117 -10.11 1.26 5.56
N GLY A 118 -9.33 2.31 5.29
CA GLY A 118 -8.40 2.89 6.26
C GLY A 118 -7.16 2.02 6.51
N ARG A 119 -6.02 2.69 6.70
CA ARG A 119 -4.64 2.13 6.69
C ARG A 119 -4.36 0.97 7.65
N LYS A 120 -5.18 0.77 8.69
CA LYS A 120 -4.99 -0.30 9.70
C LYS A 120 -5.78 -1.58 9.40
N ARG A 121 -6.96 -1.48 8.80
CA ARG A 121 -7.85 -2.63 8.52
C ARG A 121 -7.58 -3.22 7.14
N ALA A 122 -7.17 -2.39 6.17
CA ALA A 122 -6.80 -2.80 4.82
C ALA A 122 -5.75 -3.93 4.79
N MET A 123 -4.70 -3.84 5.61
CA MET A 123 -3.60 -4.83 5.63
C MET A 123 -4.04 -6.26 5.97
N VAL A 124 -4.94 -6.42 6.94
CA VAL A 124 -5.45 -7.74 7.33
C VAL A 124 -6.50 -8.21 6.33
N PHE A 125 -7.34 -7.29 5.86
CA PHE A 125 -8.43 -7.63 4.95
C PHE A 125 -7.95 -8.11 3.58
N LEU A 126 -6.77 -7.66 3.12
CA LEU A 126 -6.18 -8.12 1.86
C LEU A 126 -5.53 -9.51 1.98
N ASN A 127 -4.96 -9.87 3.14
CA ASN A 127 -4.34 -11.18 3.32
C ASN A 127 -5.36 -12.34 3.29
N ILE A 128 -6.57 -12.12 3.82
CA ILE A 128 -7.62 -13.14 3.89
C ILE A 128 -8.03 -13.67 2.50
N PRO A 129 -8.40 -12.83 1.51
CA PRO A 129 -8.77 -13.30 0.19
C PRO A 129 -7.60 -13.97 -0.54
N PHE A 130 -6.35 -13.51 -0.36
CA PHE A 130 -5.18 -14.19 -0.93
C PHE A 130 -5.02 -15.62 -0.39
N LEU A 131 -5.13 -15.80 0.94
CA LEU A 131 -5.08 -17.12 1.56
C LEU A 131 -6.23 -18.02 1.09
N CYS A 132 -7.46 -17.49 1.05
CA CYS A 132 -8.61 -18.24 0.55
C CYS A 132 -8.42 -18.65 -0.91
N CYS A 133 -7.85 -17.79 -1.75
CA CYS A 133 -7.59 -18.07 -3.16
C CYS A 133 -6.54 -19.17 -3.33
N TRP A 134 -5.46 -19.16 -2.53
CA TRP A 134 -4.46 -20.23 -2.51
C TRP A 134 -5.05 -21.59 -2.10
N ILE A 135 -5.92 -21.60 -1.09
CA ILE A 135 -6.60 -22.82 -0.67
C ILE A 135 -7.54 -23.32 -1.78
N ALA A 136 -8.33 -22.43 -2.38
CA ALA A 136 -9.21 -22.78 -3.49
C ALA A 136 -8.43 -23.34 -4.69
N LEU A 137 -7.24 -22.82 -4.94
CA LEU A 137 -6.34 -23.26 -6.02
C LEU A 137 -5.77 -24.65 -5.75
N TYR A 138 -5.54 -25.02 -4.49
CA TYR A 138 -5.14 -26.37 -4.12
C TYR A 138 -6.23 -27.42 -4.39
N PHE A 139 -7.50 -27.06 -4.20
CA PHE A 139 -8.65 -27.93 -4.51
C PHE A 139 -9.08 -27.87 -5.99
N ALA A 140 -8.28 -27.28 -6.87
CA ALA A 140 -8.65 -27.09 -8.26
C ALA A 140 -8.51 -28.38 -9.09
N ASP A 141 -9.63 -29.05 -9.33
CA ASP A 141 -9.67 -30.31 -10.11
C ASP A 141 -9.91 -30.10 -11.62
N THR A 142 -10.07 -28.85 -12.09
CA THR A 142 -10.32 -28.56 -13.51
C THR A 142 -9.42 -27.44 -14.04
N VAL A 143 -9.05 -27.54 -15.32
CA VAL A 143 -8.23 -26.53 -16.01
C VAL A 143 -8.93 -25.17 -16.01
N THR A 144 -10.25 -25.16 -16.16
CA THR A 144 -11.07 -23.94 -16.10
C THR A 144 -11.00 -23.29 -14.73
N LEU A 145 -11.08 -24.07 -13.64
CA LEU A 145 -11.00 -23.53 -12.28
C LEU A 145 -9.62 -22.93 -12.02
N LEU A 146 -8.55 -23.59 -12.48
CA LEU A 146 -7.19 -23.04 -12.47
C LEU A 146 -7.12 -21.68 -13.18
N PHE A 147 -7.67 -21.58 -14.39
CA PHE A 147 -7.71 -20.31 -15.14
C PHE A 147 -8.48 -19.20 -14.40
N VAL A 148 -9.66 -19.52 -13.87
CA VAL A 148 -10.51 -18.57 -13.15
C VAL A 148 -9.82 -18.11 -11.86
N LEU A 149 -9.27 -19.03 -11.07
CA LEU A 149 -8.57 -18.71 -9.83
C LEU A 149 -7.29 -17.92 -10.09
N SER A 150 -6.53 -18.23 -11.13
CA SER A 150 -5.33 -17.48 -11.50
C SER A 150 -5.68 -16.06 -11.99
N GLY A 151 -6.82 -15.90 -12.68
CA GLY A 151 -7.34 -14.59 -13.05
C GLY A 151 -7.81 -13.77 -11.84
N ILE A 152 -8.53 -14.40 -10.90
CA ILE A 152 -8.95 -13.78 -9.63
C ILE A 152 -7.74 -13.38 -8.78
N MET A 153 -6.70 -14.21 -8.75
CA MET A 153 -5.47 -13.96 -8.01
C MET A 153 -4.65 -12.79 -8.59
N GLY A 154 -4.77 -12.55 -9.91
CA GLY A 154 -4.18 -11.36 -10.56
C GLY A 154 -5.00 -10.08 -10.40
N LEU A 155 -6.19 -10.15 -9.79
CA LEU A 155 -7.18 -9.06 -9.63
C LEU A 155 -7.24 -8.49 -8.21
#